data_AF-A0A176S2I6-F1
#
_entry.id   AF-A0A176S2I6-F1
#
_cell.length_a   1.000
_cell.length_b   1.000
_cell.length_c   1.000
_cell.angle_alpha   90.00
_cell.angle_beta   90.00
_cell.angle_gamma   90.00
#
_symmetry.space_group_name_H-M   'P 1'
#
loop_
_entity.id
_entity.type
_entity.pdbx_description
1 polymer ?
#
loop_
_entity_poly.entity_id
_entity_poly.type
_entity_poly.pdbx_seq_one_letter_code
_entity_poly.pdbx_strand_id
1 'polypeptide(L)'
;QLYQSEQEEEADCPHEANYLARPRTRKWLHDLLDIQQSTGDLLDFLKHVKTDLFPDEAYVFTPQGKIMQFPKKATAIDFAYAIHSEIGNHCIGVKIDNLQVPLSTSLVNGQTVEVLTEPWARPQLSWLNFAVTARARNHIRHFFKNLQDDEAVLLGQRLLDQELARYNLSVDKLSEEKRTCLLTTFKVSKLEVLLHDIGLGNRMAWIVARQFDPTSESSMKVRPVDNIPLIIKGTEGILVNFSHCCRPIPGDDIVGFVSAGRGIIIHMSSCKQLARHQADKLLAVEWESGIESEFLVDICVDVHDQRGVLAT
;
A
#
# COMPACT_ATOMS: atom_id res chain seq x y z
N GLN A 1 75.03 43.35 -41.18
CA GLN A 1 73.70 43.95 -41.40
C GLN A 1 72.76 43.24 -40.43
N LEU A 2 72.55 43.66 -39.17
CA LEU A 2 72.01 44.91 -38.58
C LEU A 2 70.47 45.05 -38.66
N TYR A 3 69.89 45.35 -37.49
CA TYR A 3 68.55 45.89 -37.13
C TYR A 3 67.35 44.93 -37.15
N GLN A 4 66.62 44.68 -36.03
CA GLN A 4 65.56 45.52 -35.36
C GLN A 4 64.50 45.97 -36.38
N SER A 5 63.19 45.92 -36.22
CA SER A 5 62.18 45.95 -35.13
C SER A 5 60.85 45.46 -35.77
N GLU A 6 59.77 45.03 -35.10
CA GLU A 6 58.72 45.87 -34.50
C GLU A 6 57.62 44.96 -33.88
N GLN A 7 57.03 45.42 -32.77
CA GLN A 7 55.71 45.06 -32.19
C GLN A 7 54.60 45.55 -33.16
N GLU A 8 53.34 45.13 -33.23
CA GLU A 8 52.19 44.90 -32.32
C GLU A 8 51.04 44.49 -33.31
N GLU A 9 50.05 43.64 -33.05
CA GLU A 9 48.77 43.93 -32.37
C GLU A 9 47.86 42.67 -32.43
N GLU A 10 47.23 42.33 -31.29
CA GLU A 10 45.88 41.79 -31.00
C GLU A 10 45.09 41.00 -32.09
N ALA A 11 44.29 39.95 -31.84
CA ALA A 11 43.84 39.23 -30.65
C ALA A 11 43.06 37.96 -31.09
N ASP A 12 42.80 37.11 -30.10
CA ASP A 12 41.61 36.28 -29.86
C ASP A 12 41.70 34.74 -30.00
N CYS A 13 41.04 34.10 -29.04
CA CYS A 13 41.38 32.85 -28.35
C CYS A 13 40.64 31.59 -28.92
N PRO A 14 40.73 30.38 -28.31
CA PRO A 14 40.98 29.14 -29.03
C PRO A 14 39.72 28.28 -29.28
N HIS A 15 39.80 27.52 -30.36
CA HIS A 15 38.86 26.46 -30.72
C HIS A 15 39.28 25.16 -30.00
N GLU A 16 38.58 24.74 -28.94
CA GLU A 16 38.37 23.33 -28.57
C GLU A 16 37.60 23.16 -27.25
N ALA A 17 36.31 22.85 -27.34
CA ALA A 17 35.55 22.25 -26.25
C ALA A 17 34.37 21.45 -26.80
N ASN A 18 34.51 20.13 -27.01
CA ASN A 18 33.34 19.24 -27.03
C ASN A 18 33.65 17.73 -27.07
N TYR A 19 34.16 17.10 -26.00
CA TYR A 19 34.19 15.62 -25.94
C TYR A 19 34.12 14.99 -24.54
N LEU A 20 33.24 15.38 -23.61
CA LEU A 20 33.09 14.62 -22.33
C LEU A 20 31.67 14.52 -21.71
N ALA A 21 30.58 14.61 -22.47
CA ALA A 21 29.21 14.53 -21.92
C ALA A 21 28.29 13.50 -22.60
N ARG A 22 28.68 12.22 -22.72
CA ARG A 22 27.87 11.20 -23.43
C ARG A 22 27.48 9.89 -22.72
N PRO A 23 28.02 9.46 -21.56
CA PRO A 23 27.54 8.22 -20.92
C PRO A 23 26.35 8.42 -19.96
N ARG A 24 26.29 9.54 -19.22
CA ARG A 24 25.24 9.82 -18.21
C ARG A 24 23.86 10.07 -18.83
N THR A 25 23.81 10.83 -19.92
CA THR A 25 22.56 11.18 -20.61
C THR A 25 21.88 9.96 -21.22
N ARG A 26 22.66 8.96 -21.69
CA ARG A 26 22.11 7.74 -22.30
C ARG A 26 21.51 6.80 -21.27
N LYS A 27 22.10 6.69 -20.08
CA LYS A 27 21.59 5.85 -18.99
C LYS A 27 20.28 6.42 -18.43
N TRP A 28 20.25 7.75 -18.23
CA TRP A 28 19.05 8.48 -17.85
C TRP A 28 17.92 8.39 -18.89
N LEU A 29 18.24 8.43 -20.19
CA LEU A 29 17.25 8.24 -21.26
C LEU A 29 16.66 6.82 -21.28
N HIS A 30 17.46 5.81 -20.92
CA HIS A 30 16.96 4.44 -20.77
C HIS A 30 16.05 4.30 -19.55
N ASP A 31 16.46 4.83 -18.40
CA ASP A 31 15.65 4.82 -17.18
C ASP A 31 14.32 5.60 -17.38
N LEU A 32 14.33 6.65 -18.22
CA LEU A 32 13.14 7.41 -18.64
C LEU A 32 12.13 6.59 -19.44
N LEU A 33 12.61 5.75 -20.36
CA LEU A 33 11.76 4.92 -21.21
C LEU A 33 11.12 3.76 -20.42
N ASP A 34 11.82 3.24 -19.42
CA ASP A 34 11.31 2.18 -18.53
C ASP A 34 10.22 2.71 -17.58
N ILE A 35 10.31 3.98 -17.17
CA ILE A 35 9.29 4.65 -16.32
C ILE A 35 8.02 4.98 -17.10
N GLN A 36 8.12 5.32 -18.39
CA GLN A 36 6.95 5.57 -19.25
C GLN A 36 6.07 4.32 -19.40
N GLN A 37 6.66 3.13 -19.38
CA GLN A 37 5.92 1.88 -19.52
C GLN A 37 5.14 1.50 -18.26
N SER A 38 5.42 2.13 -17.11
CA SER A 38 4.92 1.71 -15.79
C SER A 38 3.94 2.67 -15.11
N THR A 39 3.70 3.88 -15.63
CA THR A 39 2.91 4.91 -14.90
C THR A 39 1.96 5.71 -15.80
N GLY A 40 0.67 5.78 -15.41
CA GLY A 40 -0.39 6.48 -16.15
C GLY A 40 -0.67 7.94 -15.77
N ASP A 41 0.16 8.59 -14.94
CA ASP A 41 -0.08 9.97 -14.48
C ASP A 41 1.13 10.91 -14.77
N LEU A 42 0.97 11.77 -15.77
CA LEU A 42 2.01 12.62 -16.37
C LEU A 42 2.45 13.77 -15.46
N LEU A 43 1.57 14.21 -14.54
CA LEU A 43 1.82 15.38 -13.69
C LEU A 43 2.71 15.06 -12.50
N ASP A 44 2.60 13.85 -11.94
CA ASP A 44 3.53 13.38 -10.92
C ASP A 44 4.91 13.11 -11.50
N PHE A 45 5.00 12.60 -12.74
CA PHE A 45 6.26 12.46 -13.46
C PHE A 45 7.03 13.79 -13.60
N LEU A 46 6.36 14.87 -14.04
CA LEU A 46 7.02 16.18 -14.23
C LEU A 46 7.56 16.79 -12.92
N LYS A 47 6.91 16.50 -11.78
CA LYS A 47 7.41 16.92 -10.46
C LYS A 47 8.67 16.16 -10.03
N HIS A 48 8.77 14.88 -10.37
CA HIS A 48 9.97 14.07 -10.13
C HIS A 48 11.14 14.57 -11.00
N VAL A 49 10.92 14.76 -12.31
CA VAL A 49 11.97 15.21 -13.25
C VAL A 49 12.55 16.58 -12.88
N LYS A 50 11.72 17.51 -12.38
CA LYS A 50 12.19 18.84 -11.96
C LYS A 50 13.11 18.79 -10.73
N THR A 51 12.96 17.78 -9.88
CA THR A 51 13.79 17.59 -8.68
C THR A 51 15.15 16.96 -9.03
N ASP A 52 15.21 16.17 -10.11
CA ASP A 52 16.43 15.48 -10.55
C ASP A 52 17.44 16.36 -11.30
N LEU A 53 17.07 17.59 -11.70
CA LEU A 53 17.92 18.44 -12.55
C LEU A 53 19.10 19.12 -11.81
N PHE A 54 19.12 19.17 -10.47
CA PHE A 54 20.25 19.68 -9.68
C PHE A 54 20.31 19.05 -8.26
N PRO A 55 20.98 17.90 -8.06
CA PRO A 55 21.08 17.30 -6.74
C PRO A 55 22.35 17.74 -5.98
N ASP A 56 22.17 18.23 -4.76
CA ASP A 56 23.15 17.98 -3.70
C ASP A 56 23.06 16.47 -3.38
N GLU A 57 24.05 15.69 -3.80
CA GLU A 57 24.04 14.24 -3.67
C GLU A 57 24.70 13.80 -2.35
N ALA A 58 24.11 12.78 -1.72
CA ALA A 58 24.69 12.09 -0.58
C ALA A 58 25.44 10.82 -1.03
N TYR A 59 26.70 10.67 -0.65
CA TYR A 59 27.55 9.51 -0.91
C TYR A 59 27.79 8.74 0.39
N VAL A 60 27.31 7.51 0.43
CA VAL A 60 27.43 6.62 1.60
C VAL A 60 28.12 5.32 1.22
N PHE A 61 28.73 4.67 2.22
CA PHE A 61 29.45 3.42 2.07
C PHE A 61 28.64 2.26 2.62
N THR A 62 28.68 1.12 1.92
CA THR A 62 28.31 -0.17 2.52
C THR A 62 29.45 -0.66 3.44
N PRO A 63 29.21 -1.62 4.34
CA PRO A 63 30.26 -2.20 5.18
C PRO A 63 31.37 -2.88 4.37
N GLN A 64 31.08 -3.24 3.11
CA GLN A 64 32.02 -3.82 2.16
C GLN A 64 32.82 -2.76 1.37
N GLY A 65 32.64 -1.47 1.66
CA GLY A 65 33.34 -0.37 1.01
C GLY A 65 32.77 0.06 -0.35
N LYS A 66 31.58 -0.43 -0.73
CA LYS A 66 30.91 0.01 -1.97
C LYS A 66 30.28 1.38 -1.75
N ILE A 67 30.54 2.31 -2.66
CA ILE A 67 29.93 3.64 -2.64
C ILE A 67 28.55 3.58 -3.29
N MET A 68 27.56 4.18 -2.63
CA MET A 68 26.21 4.34 -3.13
C MET A 68 25.81 5.81 -3.06
N GLN A 69 25.07 6.26 -4.07
CA GLN A 69 24.68 7.65 -4.25
C GLN A 69 23.18 7.80 -4.04
N PHE A 70 22.78 8.83 -3.29
CA PHE A 70 21.40 9.11 -2.95
C PHE A 70 21.06 10.59 -3.13
N PRO A 71 19.78 10.92 -3.40
CA PRO A 71 19.32 12.31 -3.40
C PRO A 71 19.42 12.91 -2.00
N LYS A 72 19.48 14.25 -1.93
CA LYS A 72 19.43 14.98 -0.66
C LYS A 72 18.24 14.52 0.20
N LYS A 73 18.48 14.39 1.50
CA LYS A 73 17.50 13.93 2.52
C LYS A 73 17.07 12.47 2.41
N ALA A 74 17.62 11.68 1.49
CA ALA A 74 17.39 10.24 1.49
C ALA A 74 17.68 9.67 2.88
N THR A 75 16.88 8.70 3.27
CA THR A 75 16.87 8.15 4.63
C THR A 75 17.53 6.79 4.70
N ALA A 76 17.79 6.31 5.92
CA ALA A 76 18.31 4.98 6.16
C ALA A 76 17.45 3.86 5.52
N ILE A 77 16.13 4.03 5.42
CA ILE A 77 15.27 3.06 4.73
C ILE A 77 15.47 3.07 3.21
N ASP A 78 15.73 4.24 2.62
CA ASP A 78 16.05 4.35 1.19
C ASP A 78 17.31 3.57 0.85
N PHE A 79 18.30 3.56 1.75
CA PHE A 79 19.51 2.76 1.63
C PHE A 79 19.20 1.25 1.62
N ALA A 80 18.36 0.77 2.54
CA ALA A 80 17.98 -0.65 2.58
C ALA A 80 17.32 -1.13 1.28
N TYR A 81 16.36 -0.37 0.74
CA TYR A 81 15.69 -0.69 -0.53
C TYR A 81 16.58 -0.51 -1.77
N ALA A 82 17.62 0.32 -1.68
CA ALA A 82 18.62 0.47 -2.74
C ALA A 82 19.54 -0.75 -2.84
N ILE A 83 19.85 -1.43 -1.73
CA ILE A 83 20.59 -2.69 -1.76
C ILE A 83 19.72 -3.77 -2.40
N HIS A 84 18.56 -4.07 -1.81
CA HIS A 84 17.62 -5.06 -2.34
C HIS A 84 16.23 -4.87 -1.74
N SER A 85 15.17 -5.20 -2.49
CA SER A 85 13.79 -5.14 -1.99
C SER A 85 13.57 -6.03 -0.76
N GLU A 86 14.09 -7.26 -0.80
CA GLU A 86 14.01 -8.19 0.34
C GLU A 86 14.72 -7.66 1.60
N ILE A 87 15.86 -6.97 1.46
CA ILE A 87 16.57 -6.37 2.59
C ILE A 87 15.74 -5.21 3.15
N GLY A 88 15.14 -4.39 2.29
CA GLY A 88 14.21 -3.34 2.69
C GLY A 88 12.99 -3.89 3.43
N ASN A 89 12.35 -4.94 2.91
CA ASN A 89 11.15 -5.54 3.50
C ASN A 89 11.42 -6.20 4.87
N HIS A 90 12.61 -6.77 5.05
CA HIS A 90 13.02 -7.44 6.28
C HIS A 90 13.83 -6.54 7.22
N CYS A 91 13.87 -5.23 6.98
CA CYS A 91 14.62 -4.27 7.78
C CYS A 91 13.96 -4.03 9.14
N ILE A 92 14.72 -4.18 10.23
CA ILE A 92 14.31 -3.81 11.59
C ILE A 92 15.00 -2.53 12.05
N GLY A 93 16.24 -2.34 11.63
CA GLY A 93 17.07 -1.25 12.11
C GLY A 93 18.24 -0.98 11.17
N VAL A 94 18.86 0.17 11.36
CA VAL A 94 20.06 0.56 10.63
C VAL A 94 21.10 1.06 11.63
N LYS A 95 22.36 0.70 11.37
CA LYS A 95 23.52 1.27 12.03
C LYS A 95 24.24 2.20 11.07
N ILE A 96 24.55 3.40 11.54
CA ILE A 96 25.39 4.36 10.83
C ILE A 96 26.65 4.56 11.66
N ASP A 97 27.82 4.33 11.06
CA ASP A 97 29.13 4.41 11.74
C ASP A 97 29.16 3.58 13.04
N ASN A 98 28.56 2.38 12.98
CA ASN A 98 28.40 1.44 14.09
C ASN A 98 27.49 1.89 15.24
N LEU A 99 26.72 2.97 15.06
CA LEU A 99 25.71 3.45 16.02
C LEU A 99 24.30 3.16 15.49
N GLN A 100 23.43 2.60 16.35
CA GLN A 100 22.02 2.39 15.99
C GLN A 100 21.29 3.73 15.92
N VAL A 101 20.58 3.95 14.82
CA VAL A 101 19.85 5.19 14.56
C VAL A 101 18.43 4.89 14.07
N PRO A 102 17.48 5.84 14.24
CA PRO A 102 16.14 5.69 13.69
C PRO A 102 16.15 5.52 12.16
N LEU A 103 15.21 4.73 11.63
CA LEU A 103 15.08 4.49 10.19
C LEU A 103 14.78 5.76 9.36
N SER A 104 14.22 6.79 10.00
CA SER A 104 13.92 8.09 9.41
C SER A 104 15.13 9.03 9.31
N THR A 105 16.29 8.62 9.82
CA THR A 105 17.51 9.46 9.81
C THR A 105 17.98 9.69 8.38
N SER A 106 18.22 10.94 8.01
CA SER A 106 18.77 11.31 6.70
C SER A 106 20.26 10.97 6.60
N LEU A 107 20.65 10.50 5.42
CA LEU A 107 22.01 10.11 5.08
C LEU A 107 22.89 11.34 4.81
N VAL A 108 24.13 11.28 5.32
CA VAL A 108 25.17 12.31 5.14
C VAL A 108 26.37 11.73 4.40
N ASN A 109 27.10 12.59 3.69
CA ASN A 109 28.33 12.22 3.00
C ASN A 109 29.36 11.57 3.93
N GLY A 110 29.96 10.48 3.47
CA GLY A 110 31.08 9.84 4.14
C GLY A 110 30.70 8.76 5.16
N GLN A 111 29.41 8.55 5.42
CA GLN A 111 28.93 7.61 6.42
C GLN A 111 28.96 6.16 5.94
N THR A 112 29.25 5.23 6.84
CA THR A 112 29.10 3.78 6.59
C THR A 112 27.77 3.29 7.16
N VAL A 113 26.93 2.71 6.32
CA VAL A 113 25.57 2.31 6.68
C VAL A 113 25.45 0.78 6.62
N GLU A 114 25.03 0.17 7.72
CA GLU A 114 24.76 -1.27 7.85
C GLU A 114 23.28 -1.49 8.17
N VAL A 115 22.61 -2.36 7.40
CA VAL A 115 21.19 -2.68 7.61
C VAL A 115 21.07 -3.95 8.43
N LEU A 116 20.21 -3.94 9.45
CA LEU A 116 19.88 -5.09 10.27
C LEU A 116 18.56 -5.69 9.78
N THR A 117 18.57 -6.97 9.42
CA THR A 117 17.41 -7.68 8.85
C THR A 117 17.05 -8.94 9.61
N GLU A 118 15.75 -9.26 9.71
CA GLU A 118 15.27 -10.54 10.24
C GLU A 118 14.17 -11.16 9.36
N PRO A 119 14.02 -12.50 9.31
CA PRO A 119 13.04 -13.16 8.44
C PRO A 119 11.57 -12.82 8.74
N TRP A 120 11.27 -12.48 10.00
CA TRP A 120 9.91 -12.15 10.45
C TRP A 120 9.56 -10.68 10.26
N ALA A 121 10.54 -9.83 9.97
CA ALA A 121 10.32 -8.40 9.80
C ALA A 121 9.50 -8.10 8.54
N ARG A 122 8.65 -7.09 8.64
CA ARG A 122 7.77 -6.63 7.55
C ARG A 122 7.81 -5.10 7.50
N PRO A 123 7.63 -4.50 6.31
CA PRO A 123 7.61 -3.06 6.19
C PRO A 123 6.39 -2.47 6.92
N GLN A 124 6.54 -1.25 7.42
CA GLN A 124 5.45 -0.50 8.02
C GLN A 124 4.96 0.60 7.07
N LEU A 125 3.65 0.86 7.05
CA LEU A 125 3.07 1.89 6.18
C LEU A 125 3.58 3.31 6.54
N SER A 126 3.95 3.51 7.81
CA SER A 126 4.57 4.74 8.33
C SER A 126 5.86 5.11 7.61
N TRP A 127 6.57 4.14 7.01
CA TRP A 127 7.81 4.39 6.26
C TRP A 127 7.58 5.27 5.03
N LEU A 128 6.37 5.28 4.46
CA LEU A 128 6.03 6.18 3.35
C LEU A 128 6.08 7.67 3.74
N ASN A 129 6.03 7.99 5.04
CA ASN A 129 6.10 9.37 5.53
C ASN A 129 7.52 9.96 5.42
N PHE A 130 8.55 9.12 5.44
CA PHE A 130 9.95 9.55 5.42
C PHE A 130 10.80 8.94 4.31
N ALA A 131 10.34 7.89 3.63
CA ALA A 131 10.99 7.34 2.44
C ALA A 131 10.97 8.38 1.30
N VAL A 132 12.15 8.76 0.81
CA VAL A 132 12.29 9.82 -0.20
C VAL A 132 12.37 9.24 -1.60
N THR A 133 13.08 8.14 -1.79
CA THR A 133 13.37 7.60 -3.12
C THR A 133 12.14 6.94 -3.75
N ALA A 134 11.95 7.16 -5.06
CA ALA A 134 10.86 6.54 -5.81
C ALA A 134 10.89 5.00 -5.70
N ARG A 135 12.10 4.41 -5.74
CA ARG A 135 12.32 2.97 -5.59
C ARG A 135 11.78 2.44 -4.25
N ALA A 136 12.17 3.02 -3.12
CA ALA A 136 11.70 2.58 -1.80
C ALA A 136 10.17 2.74 -1.67
N ARG A 137 9.64 3.91 -2.05
CA ARG A 137 8.20 4.18 -1.98
C ARG A 137 7.39 3.21 -2.84
N ASN A 138 7.86 2.89 -4.05
CA ASN A 138 7.18 1.95 -4.95
C ASN A 138 7.22 0.53 -4.40
N HIS A 139 8.35 0.05 -3.89
CA HIS A 139 8.42 -1.28 -3.27
C HIS A 139 7.54 -1.41 -2.04
N ILE A 140 7.52 -0.40 -1.15
CA ILE A 140 6.65 -0.41 0.04
C ILE A 140 5.17 -0.45 -0.39
N ARG A 141 4.75 0.41 -1.31
CA ARG A 141 3.36 0.40 -1.83
C ARG A 141 3.01 -0.92 -2.49
N HIS A 142 3.91 -1.46 -3.32
CA HIS A 142 3.70 -2.72 -4.00
C HIS A 142 3.57 -3.89 -3.03
N PHE A 143 4.38 -3.92 -1.97
CA PHE A 143 4.27 -4.92 -0.91
C PHE A 143 2.86 -4.91 -0.28
N PHE A 144 2.38 -3.74 0.14
CA PHE A 144 1.04 -3.63 0.74
C PHE A 144 -0.08 -3.89 -0.26
N LYS A 145 0.11 -3.53 -1.54
CA LYS A 145 -0.86 -3.85 -2.59
C LYS A 145 -0.97 -5.36 -2.79
N ASN A 146 0.15 -6.07 -2.89
CA ASN A 146 0.13 -7.53 -3.04
C ASN A 146 -0.50 -8.21 -1.83
N LEU A 147 -0.14 -7.77 -0.61
CA LEU A 147 -0.76 -8.28 0.61
C LEU A 147 -2.28 -8.04 0.62
N GLN A 148 -2.71 -6.85 0.21
CA GLN A 148 -4.13 -6.52 0.05
C GLN A 148 -4.80 -7.40 -1.03
N ASP A 149 -4.12 -7.68 -2.14
CA ASP A 149 -4.64 -8.53 -3.22
C ASP A 149 -4.83 -9.99 -2.74
N ASP A 150 -3.87 -10.53 -1.98
CA ASP A 150 -3.95 -11.88 -1.40
C ASP A 150 -5.08 -11.96 -0.36
N GLU A 151 -5.17 -10.98 0.53
CA GLU A 151 -6.28 -10.86 1.49
C GLU A 151 -7.63 -10.70 0.80
N ALA A 152 -7.69 -10.01 -0.35
CA ALA A 152 -8.94 -9.77 -1.08
C ALA A 152 -9.50 -11.05 -1.66
N VAL A 153 -8.64 -11.92 -2.20
CA VAL A 153 -9.07 -13.23 -2.69
C VAL A 153 -9.62 -14.07 -1.54
N LEU A 154 -8.93 -14.10 -0.39
CA LEU A 154 -9.37 -14.86 0.79
C LEU A 154 -10.70 -14.34 1.37
N LEU A 155 -10.83 -13.03 1.52
CA LEU A 155 -12.08 -12.41 2.01
C LEU A 155 -13.21 -12.63 1.02
N GLY A 156 -12.95 -12.47 -0.28
CA GLY A 156 -13.91 -12.73 -1.34
C GLY A 156 -14.41 -14.16 -1.36
N GLN A 157 -13.52 -15.12 -1.12
CA GLN A 157 -13.88 -16.53 -0.98
C GLN A 157 -14.82 -16.74 0.21
N ARG A 158 -14.49 -16.22 1.40
CA ARG A 158 -15.35 -16.33 2.60
C ARG A 158 -16.74 -15.72 2.36
N LEU A 159 -16.78 -14.52 1.80
CA LEU A 159 -18.04 -13.82 1.49
C LEU A 159 -18.89 -14.60 0.48
N LEU A 160 -18.27 -15.16 -0.56
CA LEU A 160 -18.99 -15.94 -1.55
C LEU A 160 -19.44 -17.30 -1.00
N ASP A 161 -18.62 -17.98 -0.21
CA ASP A 161 -18.96 -19.25 0.44
C ASP A 161 -20.13 -19.10 1.41
N GLN A 162 -20.16 -18.02 2.19
CA GLN A 162 -21.28 -17.68 3.08
C GLN A 162 -22.60 -17.54 2.32
N GLU A 163 -22.57 -16.91 1.14
CA GLU A 163 -23.75 -16.73 0.30
C GLU A 163 -24.12 -18.02 -0.47
N LEU A 164 -23.14 -18.81 -0.89
CA LEU A 164 -23.32 -20.10 -1.55
C LEU A 164 -23.79 -21.21 -0.61
N ALA A 165 -23.52 -21.10 0.69
CA ALA A 165 -23.98 -22.04 1.71
C ALA A 165 -25.50 -22.25 1.66
N ARG A 166 -26.27 -21.21 1.30
CA ARG A 166 -27.73 -21.29 1.11
C ARG A 166 -28.15 -22.30 0.03
N TYR A 167 -27.28 -22.56 -0.94
CA TYR A 167 -27.50 -23.50 -2.04
C TYR A 167 -26.78 -24.85 -1.81
N ASN A 168 -26.22 -25.09 -0.61
CA ASN A 168 -25.35 -26.23 -0.30
C ASN A 168 -24.13 -26.33 -1.23
N LEU A 169 -23.63 -25.18 -1.70
CA LEU A 169 -22.43 -25.08 -2.54
C LEU A 169 -21.30 -24.38 -1.78
N SER A 170 -20.07 -24.62 -2.21
CA SER A 170 -18.90 -23.85 -1.82
C SER A 170 -18.02 -23.61 -3.04
N VAL A 171 -17.24 -22.54 -3.03
CA VAL A 171 -16.33 -22.12 -4.10
C VAL A 171 -15.39 -23.27 -4.52
N ASP A 172 -14.85 -23.99 -3.53
CA ASP A 172 -13.96 -25.13 -3.76
C ASP A 172 -14.67 -26.32 -4.41
N LYS A 173 -15.97 -26.52 -4.14
CA LYS A 173 -16.78 -27.63 -4.65
C LYS A 173 -17.56 -27.30 -5.92
N LEU A 174 -17.35 -26.13 -6.51
CA LEU A 174 -17.99 -25.76 -7.78
C LEU A 174 -17.46 -26.65 -8.91
N SER A 175 -18.38 -27.23 -9.69
CA SER A 175 -18.02 -27.94 -10.92
C SER A 175 -17.42 -26.98 -11.96
N GLU A 176 -16.56 -27.50 -12.83
CA GLU A 176 -15.92 -26.72 -13.90
C GLU A 176 -16.94 -26.05 -14.85
N GLU A 177 -18.08 -26.68 -15.07
CA GLU A 177 -19.20 -26.14 -15.85
C GLU A 177 -19.80 -24.88 -15.19
N LYS A 178 -20.01 -24.92 -13.88
CA LYS A 178 -20.52 -23.77 -13.11
C LYS A 178 -19.51 -22.64 -13.05
N ARG A 179 -18.21 -22.97 -12.92
CA ARG A 179 -17.12 -21.99 -12.95
C ARG A 179 -17.05 -21.26 -14.29
N THR A 180 -17.08 -22.00 -15.40
CA THR A 180 -17.05 -21.41 -16.75
C THR A 180 -18.29 -20.57 -17.04
N CYS A 181 -19.48 -20.99 -16.59
CA CYS A 181 -20.70 -20.19 -16.65
C CYS A 181 -20.59 -18.86 -15.86
N LEU A 182 -20.02 -18.88 -14.65
CA LEU A 182 -19.77 -17.65 -13.89
C LEU A 182 -18.80 -16.70 -14.61
N LEU A 183 -17.67 -17.23 -15.10
CA LEU A 183 -16.64 -16.43 -15.76
C LEU A 183 -17.16 -15.74 -17.02
N THR A 184 -17.96 -16.46 -17.82
CA THR A 184 -18.60 -15.91 -19.02
C THR A 184 -19.65 -14.85 -18.68
N THR A 185 -20.51 -15.12 -17.69
CA THR A 185 -21.56 -14.18 -17.25
C THR A 185 -20.98 -12.86 -16.75
N PHE A 186 -19.92 -12.94 -15.95
CA PHE A 186 -19.29 -11.78 -15.31
C PHE A 186 -18.15 -11.16 -16.12
N LYS A 187 -17.82 -11.73 -17.28
CA LYS A 187 -16.74 -11.30 -18.19
C LYS A 187 -15.38 -11.23 -17.50
N VAL A 188 -15.06 -12.25 -16.70
CA VAL A 188 -13.81 -12.33 -15.93
C VAL A 188 -12.95 -13.47 -16.45
N SER A 189 -11.64 -13.27 -16.48
CA SER A 189 -10.68 -14.26 -17.00
C SER A 189 -10.45 -15.45 -16.05
N LYS A 190 -10.40 -15.20 -14.73
CA LYS A 190 -10.13 -16.20 -13.70
C LYS A 190 -11.06 -16.03 -12.50
N LEU A 191 -11.31 -17.12 -11.79
CA LEU A 191 -12.11 -17.11 -10.57
C LEU A 191 -11.47 -16.21 -9.49
N GLU A 192 -10.14 -16.25 -9.37
CA GLU A 192 -9.38 -15.39 -8.45
C GLU A 192 -9.69 -13.90 -8.62
N VAL A 193 -9.82 -13.42 -9.87
CA VAL A 193 -10.15 -12.02 -10.16
C VAL A 193 -11.58 -11.69 -9.71
N LEU A 194 -12.51 -12.63 -9.85
CA LEU A 194 -13.87 -12.46 -9.35
C LEU A 194 -13.90 -12.42 -7.83
N LEU A 195 -13.15 -13.29 -7.16
CA LEU A 195 -13.04 -13.30 -5.70
C LEU A 195 -12.39 -12.02 -5.18
N HIS A 196 -11.31 -11.57 -5.83
CA HIS A 196 -10.64 -10.30 -5.54
C HIS A 196 -11.61 -9.11 -5.62
N ASP A 197 -12.40 -9.02 -6.69
CA ASP A 197 -13.43 -7.98 -6.87
C ASP A 197 -14.49 -8.02 -5.76
N ILE A 198 -14.86 -9.21 -5.29
CA ILE A 198 -15.79 -9.38 -4.16
C ILE A 198 -15.15 -8.92 -2.86
N GLY A 199 -13.91 -9.34 -2.58
CA GLY A 199 -13.19 -8.98 -1.35
C GLY A 199 -12.92 -7.49 -1.23
N LEU A 200 -12.62 -6.80 -2.34
CA LEU A 200 -12.49 -5.33 -2.35
C LEU A 200 -13.84 -4.60 -2.25
N GLY A 201 -14.97 -5.31 -2.33
CA GLY A 201 -16.31 -4.73 -2.31
C GLY A 201 -16.73 -4.06 -3.62
N ASN A 202 -16.00 -4.31 -4.72
CA ASN A 202 -16.38 -3.83 -6.06
C ASN A 202 -17.60 -4.59 -6.59
N ARG A 203 -17.76 -5.84 -6.16
CA ARG A 203 -18.91 -6.70 -6.45
C ARG A 203 -19.47 -7.28 -5.17
N MET A 204 -20.79 -7.41 -5.09
CA MET A 204 -21.43 -8.00 -3.91
C MET A 204 -21.56 -9.51 -4.08
N ALA A 205 -21.12 -10.27 -3.07
CA ALA A 205 -21.14 -11.74 -3.09
C ALA A 205 -22.53 -12.31 -3.38
N TRP A 206 -23.58 -11.73 -2.79
CA TRP A 206 -24.96 -12.19 -2.96
C TRP A 206 -25.45 -12.09 -4.41
N ILE A 207 -24.99 -11.10 -5.19
CA ILE A 207 -25.34 -10.96 -6.61
C ILE A 207 -24.75 -12.12 -7.42
N VAL A 208 -23.53 -12.53 -7.06
CA VAL A 208 -22.84 -13.65 -7.70
C VAL A 208 -23.50 -14.98 -7.33
N ALA A 209 -23.80 -15.18 -6.04
CA ALA A 209 -24.45 -16.39 -5.56
C ALA A 209 -25.86 -16.60 -6.15
N ARG A 210 -26.58 -15.52 -6.46
CA ARG A 210 -27.91 -15.58 -7.09
C ARG A 210 -27.94 -16.27 -8.46
N GLN A 211 -26.81 -16.35 -9.17
CA GLN A 211 -26.74 -17.12 -10.43
C GLN A 211 -27.03 -18.62 -10.23
N PHE A 212 -26.91 -19.11 -9.00
CA PHE A 212 -27.20 -20.49 -8.64
C PHE A 212 -28.62 -20.69 -8.10
N ASP A 213 -29.43 -19.64 -8.03
CA ASP A 213 -30.81 -19.72 -7.57
C ASP A 213 -31.70 -20.34 -8.66
N PRO A 214 -32.26 -21.55 -8.42
CA PRO A 214 -33.12 -22.23 -9.38
C PRO A 214 -34.48 -21.55 -9.58
N THR A 215 -34.84 -20.54 -8.76
CA THR A 215 -36.14 -19.85 -8.80
C THR A 215 -36.11 -18.49 -9.52
N SER A 216 -34.98 -18.14 -10.14
CA SER A 216 -34.65 -16.76 -10.57
C SER A 216 -35.33 -16.23 -11.83
N GLU A 217 -36.38 -16.86 -12.38
CA GLU A 217 -37.08 -16.33 -13.57
C GLU A 217 -37.91 -15.05 -13.31
N SER A 218 -38.21 -14.67 -12.07
CA SER A 218 -38.93 -13.40 -11.86
C SER A 218 -38.79 -12.84 -10.44
N SER A 219 -38.15 -11.66 -10.34
CA SER A 219 -38.29 -10.61 -9.32
C SER A 219 -36.96 -10.13 -8.74
N MET A 220 -36.49 -8.95 -9.19
CA MET A 220 -35.27 -8.28 -8.74
C MET A 220 -35.36 -7.66 -7.32
N LYS A 221 -36.30 -8.05 -6.46
CA LYS A 221 -36.60 -7.30 -5.23
C LYS A 221 -36.92 -8.14 -4.00
N VAL A 222 -36.01 -9.00 -3.53
CA VAL A 222 -36.02 -9.42 -2.12
C VAL A 222 -34.58 -9.73 -1.69
N ARG A 223 -34.10 -9.06 -0.64
CA ARG A 223 -32.98 -9.55 0.17
C ARG A 223 -33.53 -10.65 1.07
N PRO A 224 -33.01 -11.89 1.05
CA PRO A 224 -33.48 -12.91 1.98
C PRO A 224 -33.09 -12.51 3.40
N VAL A 225 -34.02 -12.74 4.32
CA VAL A 225 -34.01 -12.31 5.73
C VAL A 225 -33.07 -13.18 6.60
N ASP A 226 -32.50 -14.24 6.04
CA ASP A 226 -31.58 -15.16 6.72
C ASP A 226 -30.12 -14.87 6.31
N ASN A 227 -29.57 -13.80 6.88
CA ASN A 227 -28.15 -13.50 6.76
C ASN A 227 -27.39 -14.35 7.79
N ILE A 228 -26.77 -15.44 7.33
CA ILE A 228 -25.65 -16.05 8.04
C ILE A 228 -24.64 -14.92 8.31
N PRO A 229 -24.22 -14.64 9.54
CA PRO A 229 -23.29 -13.54 9.82
C PRO A 229 -21.86 -13.91 9.46
N LEU A 230 -21.09 -12.93 8.97
CA LEU A 230 -19.63 -13.08 8.81
C LEU A 230 -18.97 -12.91 10.19
N ILE A 231 -18.21 -13.92 10.63
CA ILE A 231 -17.53 -13.90 11.92
C ILE A 231 -16.25 -13.07 11.83
N ILE A 232 -16.12 -12.07 12.71
CA ILE A 232 -15.01 -11.12 12.80
C ILE A 232 -14.13 -11.45 13.99
N LYS A 233 -12.83 -11.66 13.73
CA LYS A 233 -11.84 -12.03 14.76
C LYS A 233 -11.07 -10.84 15.35
N GLY A 234 -11.16 -9.67 14.74
CA GLY A 234 -10.31 -8.51 15.07
C GLY A 234 -8.97 -8.48 14.32
N THR A 235 -8.50 -9.60 13.78
CA THR A 235 -7.18 -9.73 13.11
C THR A 235 -7.30 -9.93 11.59
N GLU A 236 -8.32 -9.35 10.97
CA GLU A 236 -8.71 -9.66 9.58
C GLU A 236 -7.89 -8.93 8.50
N GLY A 237 -6.75 -8.35 8.89
CA GLY A 237 -5.83 -7.70 7.95
C GLY A 237 -6.30 -6.31 7.53
N ILE A 238 -5.97 -5.92 6.29
CA ILE A 238 -6.09 -4.56 5.76
C ILE A 238 -7.49 -4.31 5.17
N LEU A 239 -8.20 -5.38 4.79
CA LEU A 239 -9.50 -5.29 4.11
C LEU A 239 -10.71 -5.21 5.03
N VAL A 240 -10.50 -5.36 6.34
CA VAL A 240 -11.56 -5.25 7.34
C VAL A 240 -11.14 -4.19 8.33
N ASN A 241 -11.77 -3.03 8.20
CA ASN A 241 -11.40 -1.83 8.93
C ASN A 241 -12.46 -1.48 9.97
N PHE A 242 -12.04 -1.11 11.17
CA PHE A 242 -12.95 -0.60 12.20
C PHE A 242 -13.18 0.90 12.03
N SER A 243 -14.44 1.33 12.01
CA SER A 243 -14.73 2.74 11.75
C SER A 243 -14.27 3.64 12.89
N HIS A 244 -13.67 4.78 12.54
CA HIS A 244 -13.26 5.79 13.53
C HIS A 244 -14.43 6.50 14.22
N CYS A 245 -15.64 6.43 13.64
CA CYS A 245 -16.79 7.18 14.13
C CYS A 245 -17.49 6.56 15.34
N CYS A 246 -17.41 5.23 15.50
CA CYS A 246 -18.02 4.53 16.63
C CYS A 246 -17.10 3.51 17.29
N ARG A 247 -15.90 3.25 16.73
CA ARG A 247 -14.84 2.42 17.35
C ARG A 247 -15.37 1.13 18.01
N PRO A 248 -15.98 0.23 17.23
CA PRO A 248 -16.60 -0.98 17.77
C PRO A 248 -15.55 -1.91 18.40
N ILE A 249 -15.91 -2.54 19.51
CA ILE A 249 -15.10 -3.51 20.25
C ILE A 249 -15.83 -4.85 20.43
N PRO A 250 -15.12 -5.94 20.73
CA PRO A 250 -15.75 -7.22 21.04
C PRO A 250 -16.82 -7.10 22.11
N GLY A 251 -18.02 -7.56 21.80
CA GLY A 251 -19.22 -7.44 22.65
C GLY A 251 -20.23 -6.41 22.16
N ASP A 252 -19.83 -5.48 21.29
CA ASP A 252 -20.77 -4.56 20.64
C ASP A 252 -21.58 -5.25 19.55
N ASP A 253 -22.84 -4.85 19.38
CA ASP A 253 -23.63 -5.20 18.21
C ASP A 253 -23.06 -4.49 16.98
N ILE A 254 -22.54 -5.26 16.02
CA ILE A 254 -21.82 -4.74 14.85
C ILE A 254 -22.54 -5.02 13.52
N VAL A 255 -22.28 -4.14 12.55
CA VAL A 255 -22.74 -4.24 11.15
C VAL A 255 -21.55 -3.95 10.23
N GLY A 256 -21.40 -4.77 9.19
CA GLY A 256 -20.41 -4.57 8.14
C GLY A 256 -20.98 -3.68 7.04
N PHE A 257 -20.20 -2.70 6.58
CA PHE A 257 -20.50 -1.91 5.39
C PHE A 257 -19.46 -2.20 4.31
N VAL A 258 -19.91 -2.72 3.17
CA VAL A 258 -19.04 -3.02 2.03
C VAL A 258 -18.74 -1.72 1.27
N SER A 259 -17.48 -1.28 1.32
CA SER A 259 -16.98 -0.11 0.61
C SER A 259 -16.14 -0.53 -0.58
N ALA A 260 -16.59 -0.18 -1.80
CA ALA A 260 -15.82 -0.42 -3.02
C ALA A 260 -14.37 0.08 -2.91
N GLY A 261 -13.42 -0.80 -3.25
CA GLY A 261 -11.98 -0.59 -3.17
C GLY A 261 -11.34 -0.64 -1.78
N ARG A 262 -12.14 -0.67 -0.70
CA ARG A 262 -11.63 -0.65 0.70
C ARG A 262 -12.04 -1.86 1.52
N GLY A 263 -12.76 -2.83 0.92
CA GLY A 263 -13.26 -4.01 1.61
C GLY A 263 -14.44 -3.68 2.53
N ILE A 264 -14.40 -4.20 3.77
CA ILE A 264 -15.49 -4.11 4.74
C ILE A 264 -15.10 -3.10 5.84
N ILE A 265 -16.03 -2.21 6.17
CA ILE A 265 -15.89 -1.29 7.29
C ILE A 265 -16.88 -1.69 8.38
N ILE A 266 -16.39 -1.99 9.57
CA ILE A 266 -17.20 -2.40 10.71
C ILE A 266 -17.67 -1.17 11.48
N HIS A 267 -18.98 -1.09 11.69
CA HIS A 267 -19.66 -0.08 12.49
C HIS A 267 -20.43 -0.77 13.63
N MET A 268 -20.69 -0.05 14.72
CA MET A 268 -21.74 -0.43 15.66
C MET A 268 -23.11 -0.27 14.99
N SER A 269 -24.05 -1.17 15.28
CA SER A 269 -25.44 -1.15 14.78
C SER A 269 -26.15 0.18 15.08
N SER A 270 -25.80 0.83 16.20
CA SER A 270 -26.34 2.12 16.65
C SER A 270 -25.67 3.35 16.00
N CYS A 271 -24.69 3.15 15.11
CA CYS A 271 -23.92 4.25 14.54
C CYS A 271 -24.78 5.16 13.65
N LYS A 272 -24.82 6.47 13.98
CA LYS A 272 -25.58 7.48 13.22
C LYS A 272 -25.16 7.61 11.76
N GLN A 273 -23.91 7.27 11.43
CA GLN A 273 -23.43 7.33 10.04
C GLN A 273 -23.97 6.19 9.17
N LEU A 274 -24.46 5.09 9.77
CA LEU A 274 -25.06 3.97 9.01
C LEU A 274 -26.28 4.40 8.20
N ALA A 275 -27.07 5.36 8.70
CA ALA A 275 -28.24 5.89 7.99
C ALA A 275 -27.90 6.53 6.63
N ARG A 276 -26.64 6.91 6.41
CA ARG A 276 -26.17 7.51 5.15
C ARG A 276 -25.74 6.46 4.13
N HIS A 277 -25.56 5.21 4.56
CA HIS A 277 -25.14 4.12 3.72
C HIS A 277 -26.35 3.43 3.07
N GLN A 278 -26.16 2.94 1.85
CA GLN A 278 -27.22 2.23 1.14
C GLN A 278 -27.42 0.85 1.78
N ALA A 279 -28.68 0.48 2.02
CA ALA A 279 -29.01 -0.76 2.72
C ALA A 279 -28.39 -1.99 2.01
N ASP A 280 -28.38 -2.00 0.68
CA ASP A 280 -27.86 -3.07 -0.19
C ASP A 280 -26.36 -3.38 -0.01
N LYS A 281 -25.61 -2.48 0.64
CA LYS A 281 -24.18 -2.63 0.97
C LYS A 281 -23.91 -3.04 2.41
N LEU A 282 -24.95 -3.20 3.23
CA LEU A 282 -24.83 -3.70 4.60
C LEU A 282 -24.73 -5.23 4.60
N LEU A 283 -23.82 -5.74 5.42
CA LEU A 283 -23.52 -7.14 5.67
C LEU A 283 -23.74 -7.44 7.15
N ALA A 284 -24.40 -8.56 7.47
CA ALA A 284 -24.49 -9.03 8.84
C ALA A 284 -23.13 -9.61 9.27
N VAL A 285 -22.64 -9.15 10.42
CA VAL A 285 -21.34 -9.55 10.97
C VAL A 285 -21.51 -9.81 12.46
N GLU A 286 -20.72 -10.72 13.01
CA GLU A 286 -20.71 -11.05 14.44
C GLU A 286 -19.29 -11.22 14.95
N TRP A 287 -19.07 -10.96 16.24
CA TRP A 287 -17.77 -11.19 16.86
C TRP A 287 -17.51 -12.69 17.10
N GLU A 288 -16.27 -13.11 16.92
CA GLU A 288 -15.81 -14.40 17.45
C GLU A 288 -15.79 -14.37 18.99
N SER A 289 -16.06 -15.51 19.63
CA SER A 289 -15.94 -15.66 21.07
C SER A 289 -14.47 -15.73 21.50
N GLY A 290 -14.09 -15.04 22.58
CA GLY A 290 -12.76 -15.14 23.18
C GLY A 290 -11.66 -14.39 22.42
N ILE A 291 -12.00 -13.25 21.80
CA ILE A 291 -11.01 -12.41 21.10
C ILE A 291 -10.05 -11.77 22.10
N GLU A 292 -8.76 -12.10 21.98
CA GLU A 292 -7.66 -11.45 22.69
C GLU A 292 -6.89 -10.56 21.70
N SER A 293 -7.36 -9.33 21.51
CA SER A 293 -6.72 -8.35 20.63
C SER A 293 -6.85 -6.92 21.17
N GLU A 294 -5.98 -6.02 20.72
CA GLU A 294 -6.02 -4.61 21.11
C GLU A 294 -6.93 -3.82 20.17
N PHE A 295 -7.81 -3.01 20.74
CA PHE A 295 -8.74 -2.17 19.99
C PHE A 295 -8.59 -0.71 20.40
N LEU A 296 -8.68 0.19 19.42
CA LEU A 296 -8.71 1.62 19.69
C LEU A 296 -10.10 1.99 20.22
N VAL A 297 -10.14 2.56 21.41
CA VAL A 297 -11.36 3.08 22.05
C VAL A 297 -11.21 4.55 22.38
N ASP A 298 -12.33 5.25 22.49
CA ASP A 298 -12.39 6.59 23.06
C ASP A 298 -13.02 6.49 24.45
N ILE A 299 -12.38 7.07 25.46
CA ILE A 299 -12.88 7.11 26.83
C ILE A 299 -13.35 8.54 27.12
N CYS A 300 -14.63 8.68 27.46
CA CYS A 300 -15.18 9.96 27.94
C CYS A 300 -15.08 9.98 29.47
N VAL A 301 -14.43 11.01 30.01
CA VAL A 301 -14.26 11.17 31.46
C VAL A 301 -14.89 12.50 31.87
N ASP A 302 -15.97 12.41 32.64
CA ASP A 302 -16.58 13.59 33.27
C ASP A 302 -15.88 13.86 34.60
N VAL A 303 -15.17 15.00 34.66
CA VAL A 303 -14.46 15.43 35.87
C VAL A 303 -15.03 16.74 36.39
N HIS A 304 -15.02 16.89 37.72
CA HIS A 304 -15.35 18.18 38.32
C HIS A 304 -14.18 19.13 38.14
N ASP A 305 -14.45 20.34 37.65
CA ASP A 305 -13.40 21.32 37.38
C ASP A 305 -12.74 21.79 38.69
N GLN A 306 -11.52 21.30 38.94
CA GLN A 306 -10.71 21.61 40.11
C GLN A 306 -9.24 21.75 39.72
N ARG A 307 -8.51 22.58 40.48
CA ARG A 307 -7.09 22.82 40.21
C ARG A 307 -6.30 21.51 40.36
N GLY A 308 -5.70 21.06 39.26
CA GLY A 308 -4.88 19.85 39.21
C GLY A 308 -5.59 18.58 38.72
N VAL A 309 -6.87 18.65 38.34
CA VAL A 309 -7.70 17.46 38.01
C VAL A 309 -7.20 16.58 36.85
N LEU A 310 -6.37 17.12 35.95
CA LEU A 310 -5.77 16.36 34.83
C LEU A 310 -4.32 15.93 35.09
N ALA A 311 -3.74 16.35 36.22
CA ALA A 311 -2.32 16.14 36.53
C ALA A 311 -2.09 15.09 37.63
N THR A 312 -3.15 14.60 38.26
CA THR A 312 -3.16 13.53 39.27
C THR A 312 -3.73 12.25 38.69
#